data_AF-A0A959N2Z6-F1
#
_entry.id   AF-A0A959N2Z6-F1
#
_cell.length_a   1.000
_cell.length_b   1.000
_cell.length_c   1.000
_cell.angle_alpha   90.00
_cell.angle_beta   90.00
_cell.angle_gamma   90.00
#
_symmetry.space_group_name_H-M   'P 1'
#
loop_
_entity.id
_entity.type
_entity.pdbx_description
1 polymer ?
#
loop_
_entity_poly.entity_id
_entity_poly.type
_entity_poly.pdbx_seq_one_letter_code
_entity_poly.pdbx_strand_id
1 'polypeptide(L)'
;MKINNFRNFLIILLLFATQIACKAQTDSSLIIGNFKISKVTDGDTFRFENLDNSVRLLGIDTEETFKTEDAEQKTNELAQNWEAYYKAERGDSKMPVKADSPFGYEAWKWAEEFLKDADHVRLETEADDRSVDMYGRYLVYMIVIMKDGTEVNYNIECVRLGYSPYFNKYGNSTRFHEAFTEAQEYAKSNSLGIWDPEKKHYPDYEERIVWWNKRAKQIEDFEKNYSGKENYLNLNSDKDFNSLGEYIGQEITVFGGISNIMTKKFPYLLRIPHSKKENFDIVVYEENVGLLNEINIEDKKEYYIFAKGILESYKDGYQIVLKNKDQIWMED
;
A
#
# COMPACT_ATOMS: atom_id res chain seq x y z
N MET A 1 -16.99 43.01 -26.25
CA MET A 1 -15.67 42.79 -26.88
C MET A 1 -14.81 42.08 -25.83
N LYS A 2 -14.63 40.77 -25.99
CA LYS A 2 -13.88 39.91 -25.06
C LYS A 2 -12.39 40.25 -25.20
N ILE A 3 -11.71 40.52 -24.09
CA ILE A 3 -10.24 40.59 -24.05
C ILE A 3 -9.78 39.51 -23.07
N ASN A 4 -9.12 38.51 -23.66
CA ASN A 4 -8.48 37.38 -23.00
C ASN A 4 -7.40 37.85 -22.02
N ASN A 5 -7.50 37.44 -20.77
CA ASN A 5 -6.38 37.46 -19.81
C ASN A 5 -6.00 36.01 -19.50
N PHE A 6 -5.16 35.42 -20.35
CA PHE A 6 -4.30 34.31 -19.98
C PHE A 6 -2.87 34.80 -20.19
N ARG A 7 -2.23 35.28 -19.13
CA ARG A 7 -0.81 35.63 -19.10
C ARG A 7 -0.11 34.70 -18.12
N ASN A 8 0.71 33.83 -18.71
CA ASN A 8 2.02 33.39 -18.23
C ASN A 8 2.10 32.96 -16.77
N PHE A 9 1.79 31.68 -16.53
CA PHE A 9 2.42 30.95 -15.44
C PHE A 9 3.84 30.61 -15.87
N LEU A 10 4.79 31.47 -15.50
CA LEU A 10 6.22 31.18 -15.62
C LEU A 10 6.53 30.17 -14.51
N ILE A 11 6.51 28.87 -14.81
CA ILE A 11 7.02 27.83 -13.91
C ILE A 11 8.53 28.07 -13.82
N ILE A 12 8.96 28.75 -12.75
CA ILE A 12 10.35 28.76 -12.35
C ILE A 12 10.60 27.39 -11.75
N LEU A 13 11.06 26.46 -12.60
CA LEU A 13 11.66 25.20 -12.20
C LEU A 13 12.99 25.51 -11.51
N LEU A 14 12.94 25.97 -10.26
CA LEU A 14 14.10 26.06 -9.39
C LEU A 14 14.47 24.63 -8.99
N LEU A 15 15.17 23.94 -9.89
CA LEU A 15 16.00 22.78 -9.60
C LEU A 15 17.11 23.23 -8.64
N PHE A 16 16.78 23.42 -7.36
CA PHE A 16 17.77 23.22 -6.31
C PHE A 16 18.00 21.71 -6.23
N ALA A 17 18.85 21.23 -7.13
CA ALA A 17 19.48 19.94 -7.04
C ALA A 17 20.43 19.96 -5.83
N THR A 18 19.90 19.81 -4.62
CA THR A 18 20.65 19.07 -3.61
C THR A 18 20.65 17.64 -4.10
N GLN A 19 21.73 17.27 -4.79
CA GLN A 19 22.04 15.90 -5.14
C GLN A 19 22.13 15.07 -3.86
N ILE A 20 21.00 14.59 -3.36
CA ILE A 20 20.98 13.29 -2.70
C ILE A 20 20.89 12.29 -3.86
N ALA A 21 21.99 12.18 -4.61
CA ALA A 21 22.24 10.98 -5.38
C ALA A 21 22.52 9.89 -4.35
N CYS A 22 21.47 9.37 -3.72
CA CYS A 22 21.54 8.09 -3.05
C CYS A 22 21.66 7.06 -4.18
N LYS A 23 22.87 6.92 -4.72
CA LYS A 23 23.27 5.68 -5.37
C LYS A 23 23.39 4.63 -4.26
N ALA A 24 22.25 4.21 -3.72
CA ALA A 24 22.15 2.86 -3.23
C ALA A 24 22.57 1.99 -4.43
N GLN A 25 23.68 1.27 -4.30
CA GLN A 25 24.15 0.39 -5.34
C GLN A 25 23.01 -0.60 -5.62
N THR A 26 22.38 -0.49 -6.79
CA THR A 26 21.24 -1.34 -7.14
C THR A 26 21.71 -2.80 -7.09
N ASP A 27 21.08 -3.58 -6.21
CA ASP A 27 21.24 -5.02 -6.24
C ASP A 27 20.55 -5.55 -7.50
N SER A 28 21.35 -6.12 -8.40
CA SER A 28 20.84 -6.65 -9.66
C SER A 28 19.84 -7.80 -9.48
N SER A 29 19.85 -8.48 -8.33
CA SER A 29 18.89 -9.54 -8.01
C SER A 29 17.45 -9.01 -7.90
N LEU A 30 17.30 -7.75 -7.49
CA LEU A 30 16.00 -7.10 -7.27
C LEU A 30 15.42 -6.48 -8.54
N ILE A 31 16.17 -6.45 -9.65
CA ILE A 31 15.72 -5.86 -10.91
C ILE A 31 14.84 -6.87 -11.66
N ILE A 32 13.56 -6.55 -11.84
CA ILE A 32 12.65 -7.35 -12.67
C ILE A 32 12.94 -7.14 -14.17
N GLY A 33 13.31 -5.91 -14.54
CA GLY A 33 13.68 -5.59 -15.92
C GLY A 33 13.56 -4.11 -16.26
N ASN A 34 13.83 -3.81 -17.53
CA ASN A 34 13.66 -2.50 -18.13
C ASN A 34 12.46 -2.53 -19.08
N PHE A 35 11.57 -1.55 -18.96
CA PHE A 35 10.31 -1.53 -19.68
C PHE A 35 9.98 -0.13 -20.21
N LYS A 36 9.24 -0.08 -21.31
CA LYS A 36 8.62 1.16 -21.79
C LYS A 36 7.24 1.31 -21.18
N ILE A 37 6.87 2.53 -20.81
CA ILE A 37 5.53 2.84 -20.33
C ILE A 37 4.58 2.92 -21.53
N SER A 38 3.52 2.12 -21.52
CA SER A 38 2.50 2.12 -22.57
C SER A 38 1.28 2.96 -22.21
N LYS A 39 0.98 3.12 -20.91
CA LYS A 39 -0.13 3.95 -20.44
C LYS A 39 0.05 4.39 -18.99
N VAL A 40 -0.24 5.66 -18.72
CA VAL A 40 -0.51 6.18 -17.37
C VAL A 40 -2.02 6.10 -17.13
N THR A 41 -2.44 5.44 -16.06
CA THR A 41 -3.88 5.26 -15.72
C THR A 41 -4.30 6.12 -14.55
N ASP A 42 -3.39 6.30 -13.58
CA ASP A 42 -3.55 7.20 -12.43
C ASP A 42 -2.15 7.53 -11.86
N GLY A 43 -2.07 8.32 -10.79
CA GLY A 43 -0.80 8.77 -10.17
C GLY A 43 0.15 7.65 -9.72
N ASP A 44 -0.37 6.46 -9.40
CA ASP A 44 0.41 5.29 -8.98
C ASP A 44 0.18 4.03 -9.84
N THR A 45 -0.58 4.15 -10.94
CA THR A 45 -1.03 3.01 -11.75
C THR A 45 -0.61 3.15 -13.21
N PHE A 46 0.26 2.25 -13.64
CA PHE A 46 0.91 2.26 -14.96
C PHE A 46 0.73 0.95 -15.71
N ARG A 47 0.83 1.00 -17.04
CA ARG A 47 1.00 -0.17 -17.91
C ARG A 47 2.33 -0.07 -18.64
N PHE A 48 2.94 -1.22 -18.85
CA PHE A 48 4.24 -1.35 -19.47
C PHE A 48 4.16 -2.24 -20.71
N GLU A 49 5.01 -1.99 -21.69
CA GLU A 49 5.18 -2.87 -22.84
C GLU A 49 5.91 -4.16 -22.40
N ASN A 50 5.42 -5.32 -22.85
CA ASN A 50 6.03 -6.64 -22.62
C ASN A 50 6.17 -7.05 -21.14
N LEU A 51 5.40 -6.44 -20.24
CA LEU A 51 5.23 -6.94 -18.87
C LEU A 51 3.99 -7.83 -18.82
N ASP A 52 4.14 -9.05 -18.32
CA ASP A 52 3.10 -10.08 -18.28
C ASP A 52 2.02 -9.80 -17.22
N ASN A 53 2.39 -9.14 -16.13
CA ASN A 53 1.52 -8.77 -15.02
C ASN A 53 1.46 -7.25 -14.83
N SER A 54 0.52 -6.77 -14.00
CA SER A 54 0.52 -5.38 -13.55
C SER A 54 1.44 -5.17 -12.35
N VAL A 55 1.69 -3.92 -11.99
CA VAL A 55 2.51 -3.55 -10.84
C VAL A 55 1.68 -2.85 -9.77
N ARG A 56 2.16 -2.91 -8.53
CA ARG A 56 1.78 -2.00 -7.45
C ARG A 56 3.04 -1.26 -7.02
N LEU A 57 3.02 0.05 -7.19
CA LEU A 57 4.11 0.90 -6.71
C LEU A 57 4.13 0.92 -5.18
N LEU A 58 5.29 0.65 -4.60
CA LEU A 58 5.53 0.61 -3.16
C LEU A 58 5.74 2.01 -2.55
N GLY A 59 5.35 2.17 -1.29
CA GLY A 59 5.56 3.42 -0.55
C GLY A 59 4.66 4.59 -0.97
N ILE A 60 3.77 4.39 -1.94
CA ILE A 60 2.80 5.40 -2.38
C ILE A 60 1.38 4.85 -2.47
N ASP A 61 0.43 5.73 -2.28
CA ASP A 61 -1.01 5.56 -2.50
C ASP A 61 -1.55 6.93 -2.95
N THR A 62 -1.64 7.16 -4.26
CA THR A 62 -2.17 8.41 -4.79
C THR A 62 -3.70 8.41 -4.68
N GLU A 63 -4.31 9.59 -4.64
CA GLU A 63 -5.78 9.66 -4.71
C GLU A 63 -6.30 9.14 -6.04
N GLU A 64 -7.51 8.56 -6.02
CA GLU A 64 -8.11 8.03 -7.23
C GLU A 64 -8.61 9.15 -8.16
N THR A 65 -8.60 8.85 -9.45
CA THR A 65 -9.18 9.69 -10.50
C THR A 65 -10.18 8.95 -11.38
N PHE A 66 -11.07 9.72 -12.01
CA PHE A 66 -12.00 9.20 -13.02
C PHE A 66 -11.22 8.64 -14.22
N LYS A 67 -11.42 7.35 -14.53
CA LYS A 67 -10.72 6.64 -15.61
C LYS A 67 -11.52 6.67 -16.92
N THR A 68 -12.09 7.83 -17.27
CA THR A 68 -12.96 8.03 -18.44
C THR A 68 -12.49 9.21 -19.30
N GLU A 69 -12.94 9.30 -20.56
CA GLU A 69 -12.52 10.38 -21.48
C GLU A 69 -12.97 11.77 -21.01
N ASP A 70 -14.09 11.84 -20.28
CA ASP A 70 -14.67 13.05 -19.69
C ASP A 70 -14.15 13.34 -18.27
N ALA A 71 -13.04 12.72 -17.85
CA ALA A 71 -12.49 12.85 -16.50
C ALA A 71 -12.27 14.31 -16.07
N GLU A 72 -11.72 15.16 -16.95
CA GLU A 72 -11.51 16.59 -16.66
C GLU A 72 -12.83 17.30 -16.31
N GLN A 73 -13.88 17.05 -17.10
CA GLN A 73 -15.18 17.65 -16.87
C GLN A 73 -15.76 17.17 -15.53
N LYS A 74 -15.75 15.85 -15.28
CA LYS A 74 -16.25 15.28 -14.02
C LYS A 74 -15.49 15.82 -12.81
N THR A 75 -14.17 15.91 -12.90
CA THR A 75 -13.31 16.50 -11.87
C THR A 75 -13.66 17.97 -11.63
N ASN A 76 -13.87 18.76 -12.68
CA ASN A 76 -14.25 20.17 -12.55
C ASN A 76 -15.64 20.36 -11.91
N GLU A 77 -16.58 19.49 -12.22
CA GLU A 77 -17.92 19.46 -11.62
C GLU A 77 -17.85 19.04 -10.14
N LEU A 78 -17.14 17.95 -9.84
CA LEU A 78 -16.90 17.44 -8.49
C LEU A 78 -16.20 18.48 -7.61
N ALA A 79 -15.26 19.23 -8.17
CA ALA A 79 -14.54 20.25 -7.42
C ALA A 79 -15.47 21.34 -6.85
N GLN A 80 -16.68 21.54 -7.38
CA GLN A 80 -17.63 22.54 -6.87
C GLN A 80 -18.33 22.10 -5.58
N ASN A 81 -18.35 20.81 -5.27
CA ASN A 81 -19.03 20.25 -4.10
C ASN A 81 -18.17 19.22 -3.34
N TRP A 82 -16.84 19.32 -3.46
CA TRP A 82 -15.87 18.34 -2.95
C TRP A 82 -16.13 17.87 -1.52
N GLU A 83 -16.28 18.79 -0.56
CA GLU A 83 -16.49 18.44 0.85
C GLU A 83 -17.75 17.60 1.08
N ALA A 84 -18.86 17.98 0.43
CA ALA A 84 -20.12 17.26 0.55
C ALA A 84 -20.05 15.88 -0.12
N TYR A 85 -19.36 15.80 -1.26
CA TYR A 85 -19.11 14.53 -1.95
C TYR A 85 -18.29 13.59 -1.09
N TYR A 86 -17.12 14.02 -0.62
CA TYR A 86 -16.24 13.15 0.19
C TYR A 86 -16.93 12.70 1.49
N LYS A 87 -17.70 13.59 2.12
CA LYS A 87 -18.52 13.22 3.29
C LYS A 87 -19.55 12.15 2.96
N ALA A 88 -20.18 12.20 1.79
CA ALA A 88 -21.13 11.18 1.34
C ALA A 88 -20.43 9.84 1.05
N GLU A 89 -19.26 9.87 0.40
CA GLU A 89 -18.43 8.67 0.16
C GLU A 89 -17.98 8.01 1.47
N ARG A 90 -17.60 8.81 2.48
CA ARG A 90 -17.23 8.29 3.80
C ARG A 90 -18.43 7.68 4.53
N GLY A 91 -19.60 8.33 4.47
CA GLY A 91 -20.81 7.88 5.13
C GLY A 91 -20.58 7.59 6.63
N ASP A 92 -20.98 6.40 7.08
CA ASP A 92 -20.78 5.93 8.46
C ASP A 92 -19.48 5.12 8.64
N SER A 93 -18.60 5.10 7.63
CA SER A 93 -17.32 4.38 7.72
C SER A 93 -16.46 4.95 8.83
N LYS A 94 -16.03 4.07 9.75
CA LYS A 94 -15.05 4.39 10.78
C LYS A 94 -13.66 4.61 10.21
N MET A 95 -13.36 4.06 9.03
CA MET A 95 -12.06 4.13 8.39
C MET A 95 -12.07 5.11 7.20
N PRO A 96 -10.92 5.73 6.86
CA PRO A 96 -10.79 6.53 5.64
C PRO A 96 -11.18 5.74 4.38
N VAL A 97 -11.86 6.40 3.44
CA VAL A 97 -12.34 5.79 2.19
C VAL A 97 -11.57 6.30 0.98
N LYS A 98 -11.52 5.53 -0.10
CA LYS A 98 -11.00 6.03 -1.38
C LYS A 98 -12.16 6.50 -2.25
N ALA A 99 -12.00 7.64 -2.90
CA ALA A 99 -12.98 8.24 -3.79
C ALA A 99 -12.29 8.96 -4.96
N ASP A 100 -12.95 9.06 -6.11
CA ASP A 100 -12.45 9.92 -7.18
C ASP A 100 -12.33 11.36 -6.65
N SER A 101 -11.25 12.05 -7.02
CA SER A 101 -10.90 13.33 -6.40
C SER A 101 -10.34 14.34 -7.42
N PRO A 102 -10.50 15.65 -7.16
CA PRO A 102 -9.81 16.66 -7.96
C PRO A 102 -8.28 16.53 -7.89
N PHE A 103 -7.73 16.21 -6.73
CA PHE A 103 -6.29 16.09 -6.56
C PHE A 103 -5.72 14.79 -7.18
N GLY A 104 -6.47 13.69 -7.19
CA GLY A 104 -6.11 12.47 -7.94
C GLY A 104 -5.98 12.73 -9.44
N TYR A 105 -6.88 13.54 -10.02
CA TYR A 105 -6.72 13.99 -11.42
C TYR A 105 -5.45 14.82 -11.63
N GLU A 106 -5.11 15.70 -10.69
CA GLU A 106 -3.85 16.47 -10.74
C GLU A 106 -2.62 15.55 -10.67
N ALA A 107 -2.64 14.54 -9.79
CA ALA A 107 -1.58 13.54 -9.69
C ALA A 107 -1.43 12.73 -10.98
N TRP A 108 -2.53 12.32 -11.61
CA TRP A 108 -2.50 11.66 -12.92
C TRP A 108 -1.88 12.56 -13.99
N LYS A 109 -2.29 13.84 -14.09
CA LYS A 109 -1.74 14.77 -15.09
C LYS A 109 -0.27 15.07 -14.86
N TRP A 110 0.14 15.18 -13.60
CA TRP A 110 1.56 15.29 -13.26
C TRP A 110 2.34 14.05 -13.70
N ALA A 111 1.84 12.84 -13.43
CA ALA A 111 2.49 11.60 -13.85
C ALA A 111 2.68 11.54 -15.37
N GLU A 112 1.66 11.94 -16.14
CA GLU A 112 1.75 12.05 -17.60
C GLU A 112 2.82 13.04 -18.04
N GLU A 113 2.88 14.22 -17.41
CA GLU A 113 3.87 15.25 -17.72
C GLU A 113 5.29 14.79 -17.38
N PHE A 114 5.48 14.29 -16.16
CA PHE A 114 6.77 13.83 -15.62
C PHE A 114 7.42 12.78 -16.53
N LEU A 115 6.61 11.89 -17.10
CA LEU A 115 7.09 10.77 -17.90
C LEU A 115 7.30 11.11 -19.39
N LYS A 116 7.00 12.33 -19.86
CA LYS A 116 7.26 12.71 -21.27
C LYS A 116 8.73 12.63 -21.68
N ASP A 117 9.61 12.85 -20.72
CA ASP A 117 11.07 12.82 -20.90
C ASP A 117 11.73 11.53 -20.42
N ALA A 118 10.94 10.55 -20.00
CA ALA A 118 11.42 9.20 -19.75
C ALA A 118 11.83 8.53 -21.07
N ASP A 119 12.97 7.85 -21.07
CA ASP A 119 13.38 6.92 -22.12
C ASP A 119 12.78 5.53 -21.84
N HIS A 120 12.99 5.03 -20.64
CA HIS A 120 12.41 3.78 -20.14
C HIS A 120 12.35 3.80 -18.61
N VAL A 121 11.76 2.75 -18.02
CA VAL A 121 11.79 2.53 -16.57
C VAL A 121 12.51 1.23 -16.24
N ARG A 122 13.13 1.20 -15.08
CA ARG A 122 13.62 -0.01 -14.44
C ARG A 122 12.73 -0.30 -13.24
N LEU A 123 12.19 -1.51 -13.17
CA LEU A 123 11.34 -1.95 -12.07
C LEU A 123 12.17 -2.79 -11.09
N GLU A 124 12.14 -2.43 -9.82
CA GLU A 124 12.93 -3.06 -8.76
C GLU A 124 12.03 -3.51 -7.60
N THR A 125 12.16 -4.76 -7.12
CA THR A 125 11.43 -5.26 -5.95
C THR A 125 12.03 -4.73 -4.65
N GLU A 126 11.27 -4.78 -3.55
CA GLU A 126 11.79 -4.49 -2.21
C GLU A 126 12.80 -5.55 -1.75
N ALA A 127 12.44 -6.83 -1.93
CA ALA A 127 13.20 -7.99 -1.54
C ALA A 127 12.84 -9.20 -2.42
N ASP A 128 13.55 -10.30 -2.25
CA ASP A 128 13.24 -11.58 -2.91
C ASP A 128 11.99 -12.26 -2.31
N ASP A 129 11.71 -11.99 -1.04
CA ASP A 129 10.52 -12.49 -0.34
C ASP A 129 9.30 -11.61 -0.67
N ARG A 130 8.21 -12.25 -1.12
CA ARG A 130 6.96 -11.58 -1.50
C ARG A 130 7.13 -10.48 -2.55
N SER A 131 7.69 -10.83 -3.70
CA SER A 131 7.81 -9.93 -4.86
C SER A 131 6.48 -9.67 -5.59
N VAL A 132 5.42 -10.43 -5.27
CA VAL A 132 4.10 -10.35 -5.90
C VAL A 132 3.01 -10.31 -4.83
N ASP A 133 2.01 -9.46 -5.01
CA ASP A 133 0.88 -9.37 -4.09
C ASP A 133 -0.18 -10.46 -4.31
N MET A 134 -1.18 -10.51 -3.42
CA MET A 134 -2.27 -11.48 -3.51
C MET A 134 -3.13 -11.35 -4.79
N TYR A 135 -2.99 -10.28 -5.58
CA TYR A 135 -3.68 -10.08 -6.84
C TYR A 135 -2.82 -10.43 -8.06
N GLY A 136 -1.57 -10.87 -7.84
CA GLY A 136 -0.62 -11.19 -8.90
C GLY A 136 0.13 -9.98 -9.44
N ARG A 137 0.15 -8.86 -8.72
CA ARG A 137 0.87 -7.65 -9.14
C ARG A 137 2.28 -7.65 -8.58
N TYR A 138 3.26 -7.30 -9.39
CA TYR A 138 4.62 -7.08 -8.90
C TYR A 138 4.66 -5.90 -7.93
N LEU A 139 5.29 -6.09 -6.77
CA LEU A 139 5.51 -5.06 -5.76
C LEU A 139 6.83 -4.36 -6.03
N VAL A 140 6.80 -3.11 -6.51
CA VAL A 140 7.99 -2.48 -7.10
C VAL A 140 8.19 -1.02 -6.76
N TYR A 141 9.46 -0.60 -6.80
CA TYR A 141 9.89 0.76 -7.07
C TYR A 141 10.09 0.95 -8.56
N MET A 142 9.67 2.11 -9.07
CA MET A 142 9.85 2.50 -10.46
C MET A 142 10.98 3.51 -10.56
N ILE A 143 12.13 3.08 -11.07
CA ILE A 143 13.26 3.96 -11.37
C ILE A 143 13.11 4.43 -12.82
N VAL A 144 12.82 5.72 -12.99
CA VAL A 144 12.63 6.35 -14.30
C VAL A 144 13.99 6.77 -14.83
N ILE A 145 14.32 6.28 -16.02
CA ILE A 145 15.55 6.63 -16.73
C ILE A 145 15.18 7.70 -17.77
N MET A 146 15.64 8.92 -17.54
CA MET A 146 15.39 10.07 -18.40
C MET A 146 16.27 9.99 -19.66
N LYS A 147 15.86 10.67 -20.74
CA LYS A 147 16.61 10.70 -22.02
C LYS A 147 18.04 11.26 -21.89
N ASP A 148 18.31 12.07 -20.86
CA ASP A 148 19.63 12.60 -20.55
C ASP A 148 20.49 11.65 -19.69
N GLY A 149 19.96 10.47 -19.33
CA GLY A 149 20.59 9.47 -18.49
C GLY A 149 20.38 9.66 -16.98
N THR A 150 19.63 10.68 -16.56
CA THR A 150 19.27 10.87 -15.14
C THR A 150 18.35 9.75 -14.68
N GLU A 151 18.61 9.19 -13.50
CA GLU A 151 17.73 8.21 -12.86
C GLU A 151 16.95 8.87 -11.72
N VAL A 152 15.63 8.65 -11.67
CA VAL A 152 14.75 9.18 -10.62
C VAL A 152 13.88 8.07 -10.06
N ASN A 153 13.87 7.87 -8.75
CA ASN A 153 12.89 7.00 -8.10
C ASN A 153 11.54 7.72 -8.06
N TYR A 154 10.62 7.32 -8.95
CA TYR A 154 9.31 7.94 -9.10
C TYR A 154 8.49 7.88 -7.82
N ASN A 155 8.58 6.79 -7.06
CA ASN A 155 7.82 6.59 -5.83
C ASN A 155 8.21 7.65 -4.78
N ILE A 156 9.51 7.87 -4.58
CA ILE A 156 10.02 8.89 -3.65
C ILE A 156 9.66 10.29 -4.15
N GLU A 157 9.81 10.55 -5.46
CA GLU A 157 9.50 11.85 -6.06
C GLU A 157 8.02 12.20 -5.94
N CYS A 158 7.14 11.22 -6.11
CA CYS A 158 5.70 11.33 -5.89
C CYS A 158 5.38 11.78 -4.46
N VAL A 159 6.10 11.27 -3.45
CA VAL A 159 5.96 11.71 -2.05
C VAL A 159 6.55 13.11 -1.86
N ARG A 160 7.74 13.37 -2.43
CA ARG A 160 8.47 14.63 -2.28
C ARG A 160 7.70 15.83 -2.82
N LEU A 161 6.95 15.63 -3.90
CA LEU A 161 6.11 16.66 -4.53
C LEU A 161 4.68 16.71 -3.96
N GLY A 162 4.36 15.87 -2.97
CA GLY A 162 3.07 15.89 -2.29
C GLY A 162 1.92 15.24 -3.08
N TYR A 163 2.20 14.40 -4.08
CA TYR A 163 1.16 13.64 -4.80
C TYR A 163 0.69 12.40 -4.04
N SER A 164 1.47 11.97 -3.05
CA SER A 164 1.13 10.85 -2.17
C SER A 164 1.79 11.04 -0.80
N PRO A 165 1.17 10.57 0.29
CA PRO A 165 1.89 10.39 1.55
C PRO A 165 2.87 9.20 1.42
N TYR A 166 3.81 9.08 2.35
CA TYR A 166 4.56 7.83 2.47
C TYR A 166 3.64 6.71 2.97
N PHE A 167 3.27 5.80 2.07
CA PHE A 167 2.32 4.73 2.32
C PHE A 167 3.04 3.46 2.80
N ASN A 168 3.27 3.37 4.11
CA ASN A 168 3.95 2.25 4.78
C ASN A 168 2.98 1.24 5.44
N LYS A 169 1.70 1.23 5.05
CA LYS A 169 0.65 0.35 5.63
C LYS A 169 1.03 -1.13 5.68
N TYR A 170 1.88 -1.57 4.76
CA TYR A 170 2.35 -2.94 4.60
C TYR A 170 3.81 -3.14 5.03
N GLY A 171 4.36 -2.23 5.83
CA GLY A 171 5.74 -2.25 6.32
C GLY A 171 6.53 -1.03 5.85
N ASN A 172 7.55 -0.67 6.64
CA ASN A 172 8.52 0.33 6.19
C ASN A 172 9.42 -0.27 5.12
N SER A 173 9.80 0.50 4.10
CA SER A 173 10.80 0.08 3.12
C SER A 173 12.15 -0.14 3.80
N THR A 174 12.73 -1.32 3.68
CA THR A 174 14.09 -1.60 4.17
C THR A 174 15.15 -0.88 3.32
N ARG A 175 14.82 -0.53 2.08
CA ARG A 175 15.72 0.13 1.12
C ARG A 175 15.64 1.65 1.12
N PHE A 176 14.45 2.21 1.30
CA PHE A 176 14.17 3.63 1.02
C PHE A 176 13.41 4.36 2.14
N HIS A 177 13.26 3.77 3.34
CA HIS A 177 12.46 4.39 4.42
C HIS A 177 12.91 5.81 4.78
N GLU A 178 14.21 6.05 4.94
CA GLU A 178 14.75 7.39 5.23
C GLU A 178 14.40 8.38 4.12
N ALA A 179 14.64 8.01 2.86
CA ALA A 179 14.37 8.87 1.71
C ALA A 179 12.87 9.20 1.56
N PHE A 180 11.97 8.25 1.83
CA PHE A 180 10.52 8.53 1.87
C PHE A 180 10.13 9.46 3.02
N THR A 181 10.75 9.29 4.19
CA THR A 181 10.48 10.12 5.37
C THR A 181 10.93 11.55 5.14
N GLU A 182 12.13 11.74 4.60
CA GLU A 182 12.67 13.05 4.19
C GLU A 182 11.82 13.70 3.09
N ALA A 183 11.40 12.93 2.08
CA ALA A 183 10.52 13.39 1.02
C ALA A 183 9.17 13.89 1.57
N GLN A 184 8.55 13.13 2.48
CA GLN A 184 7.29 13.53 3.09
C GLN A 184 7.46 14.78 3.96
N GLU A 185 8.53 14.87 4.73
CA GLU A 185 8.80 16.05 5.57
C GLU A 185 9.04 17.30 4.71
N TYR A 186 9.76 17.16 3.60
CA TYR A 186 9.93 18.23 2.62
C TYR A 186 8.59 18.69 2.06
N ALA A 187 7.73 17.77 1.64
CA ALA A 187 6.42 18.09 1.07
C ALA A 187 5.52 18.81 2.09
N LYS A 188 5.52 18.37 3.36
CA LYS A 188 4.80 19.01 4.46
C LYS A 188 5.31 20.42 4.75
N SER A 189 6.63 20.56 4.92
CA SER A 189 7.28 21.84 5.25
C SER A 189 7.09 22.92 4.18
N ASN A 190 6.83 22.50 2.93
CA ASN A 190 6.61 23.41 1.80
C ASN A 190 5.14 23.48 1.35
N SER A 191 4.20 22.87 2.11
CA SER A 191 2.78 22.83 1.78
C SER A 191 2.52 22.39 0.34
N LEU A 192 3.12 21.27 -0.08
CA LEU A 192 2.98 20.74 -1.43
C LEU A 192 1.83 19.74 -1.52
N GLY A 193 1.07 19.82 -2.62
CA GLY A 193 0.10 18.79 -3.00
C GLY A 193 -0.95 18.50 -1.92
N ILE A 194 -1.01 17.27 -1.42
CA ILE A 194 -1.91 16.86 -0.32
C ILE A 194 -1.64 17.54 1.03
N TRP A 195 -0.55 18.32 1.13
CA TRP A 195 -0.21 19.12 2.30
C TRP A 195 -0.52 20.61 2.11
N ASP A 196 -1.07 20.98 0.96
CA ASP A 196 -1.60 22.31 0.68
C ASP A 196 -3.09 22.39 1.08
N PRO A 197 -3.47 23.16 2.10
CA PRO A 197 -4.86 23.24 2.54
C PRO A 197 -5.81 23.85 1.50
N GLU A 198 -5.30 24.51 0.46
CA GLU A 198 -6.10 25.08 -0.63
C GLU A 198 -6.45 24.04 -1.71
N LYS A 199 -5.82 22.85 -1.67
CA LYS A 199 -6.07 21.76 -2.62
C LYS A 199 -7.25 20.91 -2.16
N LYS A 200 -7.99 20.39 -3.14
CA LYS A 200 -9.15 19.49 -2.93
C LYS A 200 -8.69 18.04 -2.91
N HIS A 201 -7.95 17.71 -1.87
CA HIS A 201 -7.44 16.38 -1.56
C HIS A 201 -8.30 15.72 -0.46
N TYR A 202 -8.06 14.44 -0.15
CA TYR A 202 -8.71 13.75 0.96
C TYR A 202 -8.44 14.46 2.28
N PRO A 203 -9.46 14.77 3.09
CA PRO A 203 -9.30 15.54 4.32
C PRO A 203 -8.76 14.73 5.51
N ASP A 204 -8.51 13.43 5.37
CA ASP A 204 -8.23 12.50 6.46
C ASP A 204 -6.83 11.88 6.44
N TYR A 205 -5.84 12.58 5.88
CA TYR A 205 -4.45 12.11 5.86
C TYR A 205 -3.83 11.94 7.25
N GLU A 206 -4.17 12.76 8.24
CA GLU A 206 -3.69 12.57 9.61
C GLU A 206 -4.16 11.21 10.19
N GLU A 207 -5.43 10.87 9.98
CA GLU A 207 -6.02 9.59 10.40
C GLU A 207 -5.37 8.41 9.66
N ARG A 208 -5.17 8.54 8.34
CA ARG A 208 -4.50 7.53 7.51
C ARG A 208 -3.08 7.26 7.99
N ILE A 209 -2.29 8.30 8.24
CA ILE A 209 -0.89 8.17 8.68
C ILE A 209 -0.81 7.47 10.03
N VAL A 210 -1.68 7.81 10.99
CA VAL A 210 -1.73 7.12 12.29
C VAL A 210 -2.00 5.63 12.10
N TRP A 211 -2.99 5.30 11.26
CA TRP A 211 -3.34 3.91 10.96
C TRP A 211 -2.21 3.15 10.28
N TRP A 212 -1.60 3.72 9.24
CA TRP A 212 -0.55 3.06 8.48
C TRP A 212 0.73 2.89 9.28
N ASN A 213 1.14 3.92 10.04
CA ASN A 213 2.31 3.84 10.92
C ASN A 213 2.13 2.78 12.00
N LYS A 214 0.92 2.65 12.58
CA LYS A 214 0.65 1.58 13.55
C LYS A 214 0.86 0.19 12.92
N ARG A 215 0.35 -0.03 11.71
CA ARG A 215 0.54 -1.30 10.98
C ARG A 215 2.01 -1.54 10.61
N ALA A 216 2.73 -0.51 10.17
CA ALA A 216 4.15 -0.60 9.87
C ALA A 216 4.95 -1.01 11.12
N LYS A 217 4.64 -0.39 12.27
CA LYS A 217 5.24 -0.71 13.56
C LYS A 217 4.98 -2.17 13.97
N GLN A 218 3.77 -2.68 13.79
CA GLN A 218 3.46 -4.09 14.11
C GLN A 218 4.34 -5.07 13.30
N ILE A 219 4.59 -4.77 12.03
CA ILE A 219 5.50 -5.57 11.20
C ILE A 219 6.93 -5.43 11.69
N GLU A 220 7.40 -4.21 11.95
CA GLU A 220 8.75 -3.96 12.47
C GLU A 220 9.00 -4.69 13.80
N ASP A 221 8.04 -4.63 14.73
CA ASP A 221 8.10 -5.32 16.01
C ASP A 221 8.07 -6.84 15.81
N PHE A 222 7.29 -7.35 14.85
CA PHE A 222 7.34 -8.77 14.51
C PHE A 222 8.74 -9.16 14.04
N GLU A 223 9.27 -8.43 13.06
CA GLU A 223 10.56 -8.77 12.46
C GLU A 223 11.69 -8.71 13.49
N LYS A 224 11.68 -7.68 14.34
CA LYS A 224 12.69 -7.49 15.39
C LYS A 224 12.63 -8.56 16.49
N ASN A 225 11.43 -8.92 16.92
CA ASN A 225 11.25 -9.72 18.13
C ASN A 225 10.97 -11.20 17.85
N TYR A 226 10.50 -11.57 16.66
CA TYR A 226 9.98 -12.92 16.39
C TYR A 226 10.52 -13.56 15.12
N SER A 227 11.02 -12.79 14.16
CA SER A 227 11.60 -13.36 12.92
C SER A 227 12.69 -14.38 13.22
N GLY A 228 12.58 -15.56 12.60
CA GLY A 228 13.51 -16.67 12.80
C GLY A 228 13.41 -17.41 14.14
N LYS A 229 12.49 -17.04 15.03
CA LYS A 229 12.19 -17.84 16.23
C LYS A 229 11.41 -19.09 15.84
N GLU A 230 11.77 -20.22 16.45
CA GLU A 230 11.05 -21.48 16.25
C GLU A 230 9.55 -21.31 16.58
N ASN A 231 8.69 -21.86 15.72
CA ASN A 231 7.23 -21.81 15.84
C ASN A 231 6.58 -20.42 15.72
N TYR A 232 7.31 -19.37 15.33
CA TYR A 232 6.75 -18.06 14.98
C TYR A 232 6.82 -17.85 13.47
N LEU A 233 5.68 -17.61 12.81
CA LEU A 233 5.60 -17.54 11.35
C LEU A 233 4.84 -16.29 10.89
N ASN A 234 5.45 -15.51 10.00
CA ASN A 234 4.82 -14.38 9.34
C ASN A 234 4.02 -14.85 8.12
N LEU A 235 2.69 -14.83 8.17
CA LEU A 235 1.85 -15.26 7.04
C LEU A 235 1.95 -14.31 5.83
N ASN A 236 2.57 -13.15 6.01
CA ASN A 236 2.91 -12.21 4.97
C ASN A 236 4.27 -12.50 4.30
N SER A 237 5.01 -13.51 4.69
CA SER A 237 6.26 -13.96 4.06
C SER A 237 6.00 -15.21 3.23
N ASP A 238 6.52 -15.28 2.01
CA ASP A 238 6.41 -16.48 1.16
C ASP A 238 7.22 -17.61 1.78
N LYS A 239 8.39 -17.29 2.33
CA LYS A 239 9.24 -18.27 3.01
C LYS A 239 8.52 -18.93 4.20
N ASP A 240 7.98 -18.12 5.12
CA ASP A 240 7.33 -18.65 6.32
C ASP A 240 6.03 -19.37 5.96
N PHE A 241 5.23 -18.83 5.05
CA PHE A 241 3.98 -19.47 4.63
C PHE A 241 4.24 -20.85 3.98
N ASN A 242 5.22 -20.94 3.08
CA ASN A 242 5.58 -22.21 2.44
C ASN A 242 6.15 -23.25 3.42
N SER A 243 6.68 -22.81 4.56
CA SER A 243 7.20 -23.69 5.62
C SER A 243 6.12 -24.27 6.54
N LEU A 244 4.87 -23.77 6.49
CA LEU A 244 3.79 -24.19 7.39
C LEU A 244 3.61 -25.72 7.43
N GLY A 245 3.78 -26.40 6.31
CA GLY A 245 3.66 -27.86 6.23
C GLY A 245 4.57 -28.62 7.21
N GLU A 246 5.72 -28.05 7.56
CA GLU A 246 6.69 -28.64 8.50
C GLU A 246 6.19 -28.63 9.96
N TYR A 247 5.20 -27.80 10.26
CA TYR A 247 4.67 -27.58 11.60
C TYR A 247 3.32 -28.26 11.87
N ILE A 248 2.81 -29.07 10.94
CA ILE A 248 1.52 -29.75 11.12
C ILE A 248 1.54 -30.61 12.40
N GLY A 249 0.54 -30.41 13.26
CA GLY A 249 0.42 -31.07 14.57
C GLY A 249 1.22 -30.43 15.69
N GLN A 250 1.99 -29.36 15.41
CA GLN A 250 2.76 -28.61 16.41
C GLN A 250 1.99 -27.35 16.85
N GLU A 251 2.26 -26.86 18.06
CA GLU A 251 1.78 -25.55 18.49
C GLU A 251 2.62 -24.46 17.83
N ILE A 252 2.00 -23.60 17.03
CA ILE A 252 2.64 -22.45 16.39
C ILE A 252 1.97 -21.15 16.80
N THR A 253 2.70 -20.05 16.63
CA THR A 253 2.18 -18.68 16.64
C THR A 253 2.34 -18.07 15.26
N VAL A 254 1.24 -17.68 14.63
CA VAL A 254 1.25 -16.98 13.34
C VAL A 254 1.01 -15.49 13.52
N PHE A 255 1.62 -14.67 12.68
CA PHE A 255 1.38 -13.24 12.56
C PHE A 255 0.77 -12.92 11.19
N GLY A 256 -0.33 -12.17 11.16
CA GLY A 256 -1.01 -11.86 9.91
C GLY A 256 -2.25 -10.98 10.08
N GLY A 257 -2.74 -10.44 8.97
CA GLY A 257 -3.90 -9.55 8.95
C GLY A 257 -5.17 -10.27 8.55
N ILE A 258 -6.24 -10.16 9.33
CA ILE A 258 -7.53 -10.79 9.02
C ILE A 258 -8.24 -9.94 7.97
N SER A 259 -8.41 -10.46 6.75
CA SER A 259 -9.09 -9.71 5.69
C SER A 259 -10.60 -9.96 5.69
N ASN A 260 -11.03 -11.17 6.04
CA ASN A 260 -12.42 -11.61 5.93
C ASN A 260 -12.85 -12.40 7.16
N ILE A 261 -14.01 -12.01 7.71
CA ILE A 261 -14.69 -12.71 8.81
C ILE A 261 -15.93 -13.38 8.21
N MET A 262 -15.91 -14.70 8.09
CA MET A 262 -16.94 -15.48 7.42
C MET A 262 -17.88 -16.12 8.45
N THR A 263 -19.00 -15.44 8.74
CA THR A 263 -19.96 -15.83 9.80
C THR A 263 -21.30 -16.33 9.27
N LYS A 264 -21.40 -16.61 7.96
CA LYS A 264 -22.67 -17.04 7.32
C LYS A 264 -23.06 -18.50 7.60
N LYS A 265 -22.10 -19.35 7.97
CA LYS A 265 -22.28 -20.78 8.25
C LYS A 265 -21.18 -21.27 9.17
N PHE A 266 -21.42 -22.38 9.87
CA PHE A 266 -20.39 -23.00 10.72
C PHE A 266 -19.44 -23.94 9.95
N PRO A 267 -18.18 -24.06 10.42
CA PRO A 267 -17.55 -23.19 11.42
C PRO A 267 -17.34 -21.77 10.86
N TYR A 268 -17.27 -20.77 11.75
CA TYR A 268 -16.87 -19.42 11.35
C TYR A 268 -15.37 -19.40 11.01
N LEU A 269 -14.99 -18.60 10.02
CA LEU A 269 -13.60 -18.50 9.56
C LEU A 269 -13.11 -17.07 9.65
N LEU A 270 -11.99 -16.84 10.35
CA LEU A 270 -11.24 -15.59 10.31
C LEU A 270 -10.06 -15.82 9.37
N ARG A 271 -10.15 -15.27 8.16
CA ARG A 271 -9.23 -15.58 7.07
C ARG A 271 -8.10 -14.58 6.97
N ILE A 272 -6.88 -15.10 6.92
CA ILE A 272 -5.65 -14.37 6.61
C ILE A 272 -5.20 -14.82 5.20
N PRO A 273 -5.38 -13.98 4.17
CA PRO A 273 -5.00 -14.34 2.80
C PRO A 273 -3.49 -14.25 2.62
N HIS A 274 -2.92 -15.21 1.87
CA HIS A 274 -1.53 -15.18 1.43
C HIS A 274 -1.46 -14.86 -0.07
N SER A 275 -2.18 -15.65 -0.89
CA SER A 275 -2.28 -15.49 -2.34
C SER A 275 -3.74 -15.54 -2.83
N LYS A 276 -3.99 -15.51 -4.14
CA LYS A 276 -5.36 -15.74 -4.69
C LYS A 276 -5.93 -17.11 -4.30
N LYS A 277 -5.07 -18.09 -4.05
CA LYS A 277 -5.45 -19.49 -3.83
C LYS A 277 -5.19 -19.92 -2.39
N GLU A 278 -4.16 -19.36 -1.77
CA GLU A 278 -3.72 -19.78 -0.45
C GLU A 278 -4.13 -18.79 0.63
N ASN A 279 -4.54 -19.36 1.75
CA ASN A 279 -4.99 -18.64 2.92
C ASN A 279 -4.74 -19.50 4.15
N PHE A 280 -4.65 -18.82 5.28
CA PHE A 280 -4.66 -19.42 6.60
C PHE A 280 -5.96 -19.04 7.29
N ASP A 281 -6.66 -20.02 7.85
CA ASP A 281 -7.94 -19.79 8.53
C ASP A 281 -7.80 -20.01 10.04
N ILE A 282 -8.29 -19.06 10.83
CA ILE A 282 -8.55 -19.27 12.26
C ILE A 282 -10.01 -19.72 12.37
N VAL A 283 -10.21 -20.97 12.79
CA VAL A 283 -11.51 -21.65 12.80
C VAL A 283 -12.18 -21.47 14.16
N VAL A 284 -13.44 -21.04 14.14
CA VAL A 284 -14.26 -20.87 15.35
C VAL A 284 -15.51 -21.75 15.22
N TYR A 285 -15.57 -22.80 16.04
CA TYR A 285 -16.73 -23.69 16.14
C TYR A 285 -17.86 -23.04 16.96
N GLU A 286 -19.06 -23.62 16.86
CA GLU A 286 -20.30 -23.07 17.42
C GLU A 286 -20.20 -22.80 18.94
N GLU A 287 -19.57 -23.71 19.68
CA GLU A 287 -19.34 -23.59 21.12
C GLU A 287 -18.41 -22.42 21.51
N ASN A 288 -17.61 -21.90 20.58
CA ASN A 288 -16.59 -20.88 20.82
C ASN A 288 -16.93 -19.51 20.20
N VAL A 289 -18.13 -19.33 19.63
CA VAL A 289 -18.53 -18.06 18.97
C VAL A 289 -18.47 -16.86 19.92
N GLY A 290 -18.74 -17.07 21.22
CA GLY A 290 -18.65 -16.01 22.24
C GLY A 290 -17.28 -15.32 22.28
N LEU A 291 -16.21 -16.05 21.91
CA LEU A 291 -14.84 -15.51 21.87
C LEU A 291 -14.70 -14.33 20.91
N LEU A 292 -15.46 -14.28 19.80
CA LEU A 292 -15.37 -13.19 18.83
C LEU A 292 -15.72 -11.82 19.44
N ASN A 293 -16.69 -11.81 20.34
CA ASN A 293 -17.06 -10.62 21.10
C ASN A 293 -16.02 -10.33 22.18
N GLU A 294 -15.54 -11.34 22.90
CA GLU A 294 -14.53 -11.16 23.96
C GLU A 294 -13.22 -10.56 23.44
N ILE A 295 -12.82 -10.92 22.22
CA ILE A 295 -11.58 -10.42 21.59
C ILE A 295 -11.79 -9.12 20.79
N ASN A 296 -13.04 -8.63 20.68
CA ASN A 296 -13.44 -7.51 19.81
C ASN A 296 -12.90 -7.68 18.39
N ILE A 297 -13.29 -8.77 17.71
CA ILE A 297 -12.68 -9.15 16.42
C ILE A 297 -12.80 -8.07 15.33
N GLU A 298 -13.88 -7.28 15.34
CA GLU A 298 -14.08 -6.19 14.38
C GLU A 298 -12.98 -5.11 14.48
N ASP A 299 -12.53 -4.79 15.70
CA ASP A 299 -11.47 -3.79 15.91
C ASP A 299 -10.09 -4.30 15.46
N LYS A 300 -9.92 -5.62 15.36
CA LYS A 300 -8.67 -6.29 14.95
C LYS A 300 -8.52 -6.45 13.45
N LYS A 301 -9.62 -6.38 12.70
CA LYS A 301 -9.62 -6.60 11.24
C LYS A 301 -8.71 -5.65 10.47
N GLU A 302 -8.55 -4.43 10.97
CA GLU A 302 -7.74 -3.40 10.30
C GLU A 302 -6.24 -3.44 10.66
N TYR A 303 -5.80 -4.41 11.46
CA TYR A 303 -4.45 -4.54 12.00
C TYR A 303 -3.89 -5.95 11.81
N TYR A 304 -2.62 -6.14 12.15
CA TYR A 304 -2.04 -7.47 12.29
C TYR A 304 -2.32 -8.03 13.67
N ILE A 305 -2.54 -9.34 13.73
CA ILE A 305 -2.73 -10.09 14.98
C ILE A 305 -1.71 -11.21 15.06
N PHE A 306 -1.51 -11.67 16.28
CA PHE A 306 -0.90 -12.96 16.57
C PHE A 306 -2.00 -13.97 16.85
N ALA A 307 -1.85 -15.19 16.34
CA ALA A 307 -2.74 -16.30 16.69
C ALA A 307 -1.93 -17.58 16.98
N LYS A 308 -2.24 -18.22 18.11
CA LYS A 308 -1.53 -19.41 18.59
C LYS A 308 -2.44 -20.62 18.65
N GLY A 309 -1.95 -21.77 18.19
CA GLY A 309 -2.66 -23.02 18.29
C GLY A 309 -1.94 -24.18 17.60
N ILE A 310 -2.54 -25.36 17.68
CA ILE A 310 -2.05 -26.54 16.95
C ILE A 310 -2.36 -26.36 15.47
N LEU A 311 -1.33 -26.36 14.63
CA LEU A 311 -1.49 -26.25 13.18
C LEU A 311 -2.13 -27.52 12.63
N GLU A 312 -3.20 -27.33 11.85
CA GLU A 312 -3.88 -28.39 11.11
C GLU A 312 -3.85 -28.09 9.61
N SER A 313 -3.79 -29.15 8.81
CA SER A 313 -4.13 -29.08 7.39
C SER A 313 -5.60 -29.44 7.19
N TYR A 314 -6.36 -28.60 6.49
CA TYR A 314 -7.74 -28.90 6.12
C TYR A 314 -7.96 -28.63 4.64
N LYS A 315 -8.28 -29.69 3.88
CA LYS A 315 -8.27 -29.68 2.41
C LYS A 315 -6.90 -29.20 1.92
N ASP A 316 -6.86 -28.15 1.12
CA ASP A 316 -5.65 -27.58 0.51
C ASP A 316 -5.12 -26.36 1.29
N GLY A 317 -5.57 -26.15 2.54
CA GLY A 317 -5.20 -24.99 3.36
C GLY A 317 -4.73 -25.34 4.76
N TYR A 318 -4.24 -24.31 5.45
CA TYR A 318 -3.74 -24.38 6.82
C TYR A 318 -4.70 -23.67 7.78
N GLN A 319 -4.84 -24.20 8.98
CA GLN A 319 -5.72 -23.61 9.98
C GLN A 319 -5.24 -23.86 11.42
N ILE A 320 -5.76 -23.05 12.34
CA ILE A 320 -5.76 -23.34 13.78
C ILE A 320 -7.18 -23.18 14.32
N VAL A 321 -7.51 -23.91 15.38
CA VAL A 321 -8.81 -23.82 16.04
C VAL A 321 -8.73 -22.88 17.25
N LEU A 322 -9.61 -21.88 17.27
CA LEU A 322 -9.77 -20.97 18.41
C LEU A 322 -10.66 -21.62 19.48
N LYS A 323 -10.09 -21.81 20.66
CA LYS A 323 -10.72 -22.44 21.84
C LYS A 323 -10.73 -21.51 23.06
N ASN A 324 -9.81 -20.55 23.13
CA ASN A 324 -9.68 -19.59 24.23
C ASN A 324 -9.30 -18.22 23.69
N LYS A 325 -9.68 -17.15 24.42
CA LYS A 325 -9.35 -15.76 24.04
C LYS A 325 -7.85 -15.47 23.96
N ASP A 326 -7.04 -16.12 24.81
CA ASP A 326 -5.57 -15.89 24.88
C ASP A 326 -4.82 -16.47 23.68
N GLN A 327 -5.50 -17.20 22.79
CA GLN A 327 -4.93 -17.69 21.53
C GLN A 327 -4.85 -16.61 20.46
N ILE A 328 -5.50 -15.45 20.63
CA ILE A 328 -5.45 -14.38 19.64
C ILE A 328 -5.28 -13.04 20.33
N TRP A 329 -4.23 -12.31 19.95
CA TRP A 329 -3.95 -11.00 20.53
C TRP A 329 -3.38 -10.06 19.48
N MET A 330 -3.32 -8.80 19.84
CA MET A 330 -2.64 -7.75 19.09
C MET A 330 -1.64 -7.13 20.06
N GLU A 331 -0.41 -6.95 19.61
CA GLU A 331 0.57 -6.16 20.36
C GLU A 331 0.37 -4.67 20.02
N ASP A 332 0.59 -3.82 21.02
CA ASP A 332 0.28 -2.39 20.97
C ASP A 332 1.30 -1.53 20.20
#